data_AF-A0A1C5UV14-F1
#
_entry.id   AF-A0A1C5UV14-F1
#
_cell.length_a   1.000
_cell.length_b   1.000
_cell.length_c   1.000
_cell.angle_alpha   90.00
_cell.angle_beta   90.00
_cell.angle_gamma   90.00
#
_symmetry.space_group_name_H-M   'P 1'
#
loop_
_entity.id
_entity.type
_entity.pdbx_description
1 polymer ?
#
loop_
_entity_poly.entity_id
_entity_poly.type
_entity_poly.pdbx_seq_one_letter_code
_entity_poly.pdbx_strand_id
1 'polypeptide(L)'
;MCETMSSYEEEREKMASIAMQIVIHAGDARNLIMEALDHAAEGLYDQAEDKLKEAREELRQAHIFQTEVVQSEAGGKKYEYSLLFTHAQDTVMTICTEMNLAKKIISMYRKLDDRISKLEEKAEV
;
A
#
# COMPACT_ATOMS: atom_id res chain seq x y z
N MET A 1 -22.63 34.75 3.27
CA MET A 1 -23.40 33.60 2.72
C MET A 1 -22.77 33.10 1.42
N CYS A 2 -22.51 33.96 0.42
CA CYS A 2 -21.79 33.55 -0.81
C CYS A 2 -20.32 33.16 -0.56
N GLU A 3 -19.56 33.96 0.20
CA GLU A 3 -18.14 33.67 0.52
C GLU A 3 -17.94 32.38 1.31
N THR A 4 -18.86 32.09 2.23
CA THR A 4 -18.81 30.88 3.05
C THR A 4 -19.04 29.63 2.21
N MET A 5 -19.98 29.66 1.26
CA MET A 5 -20.25 28.55 0.33
C MET A 5 -19.06 28.25 -0.59
N SER A 6 -18.36 29.28 -1.08
CA SER A 6 -17.13 29.12 -1.88
C SER A 6 -16.02 28.40 -1.11
N SER A 7 -15.81 28.77 0.16
CA SER A 7 -14.80 28.14 1.01
C SER A 7 -15.09 26.65 1.30
N TYR A 8 -16.37 26.27 1.39
CA TYR A 8 -16.74 24.86 1.62
C TYR A 8 -16.50 23.98 0.39
N GLU A 9 -16.78 24.49 -0.81
CA GLU A 9 -16.52 23.76 -2.04
C GLU A 9 -15.02 23.53 -2.25
N GLU A 10 -14.19 24.54 -1.96
CA GLU A 10 -12.73 24.42 -2.02
C GLU A 10 -12.16 23.37 -1.05
N GLU A 11 -12.65 23.31 0.19
CA GLU A 11 -12.21 22.29 1.16
C GLU A 11 -12.62 20.88 0.74
N ARG A 12 -13.84 20.72 0.19
CA ARG A 12 -14.31 19.42 -0.34
C ARG A 12 -13.48 18.97 -1.54
N GLU A 13 -13.18 19.87 -2.47
CA GLU A 13 -12.34 19.57 -3.64
C GLU A 13 -10.92 19.20 -3.21
N LYS A 14 -10.35 19.93 -2.26
CA LYS A 14 -9.04 19.58 -1.68
C LYS A 14 -9.03 18.20 -1.05
N MET A 15 -10.07 17.86 -0.26
CA MET A 15 -10.16 16.54 0.35
C MET A 15 -10.34 15.43 -0.68
N ALA A 16 -11.12 15.67 -1.73
CA ALA A 16 -11.27 14.73 -2.85
C ALA A 16 -9.94 14.50 -3.59
N SER A 17 -9.17 15.57 -3.81
CA SER A 17 -7.84 15.50 -4.41
C SER A 17 -6.87 14.64 -3.57
N ILE A 18 -6.81 14.88 -2.26
CA ILE A 18 -5.99 14.08 -1.33
C ILE A 18 -6.42 12.60 -1.36
N ALA A 19 -7.73 12.34 -1.29
CA ALA A 19 -8.24 10.97 -1.36
C ALA A 19 -7.83 10.27 -2.67
N MET A 20 -7.87 10.97 -3.80
CA MET A 20 -7.44 10.42 -5.09
C MET A 20 -5.94 10.11 -5.11
N GLN A 21 -5.08 10.97 -4.54
CA GLN A 21 -3.65 10.70 -4.44
C GLN A 21 -3.36 9.43 -3.62
N ILE A 22 -4.07 9.25 -2.50
CA ILE A 22 -3.98 8.03 -1.70
C ILE A 22 -4.39 6.81 -2.53
N VAL A 23 -5.52 6.87 -3.24
CA VAL A 23 -6.02 5.74 -4.04
C VAL A 23 -5.06 5.37 -5.18
N ILE A 24 -4.46 6.34 -5.87
CA ILE A 24 -3.50 6.09 -6.96
C ILE A 24 -2.26 5.37 -6.43
N HIS A 25 -1.57 5.97 -5.45
CA HIS A 25 -0.36 5.39 -4.87
C HIS A 25 -0.63 4.02 -4.22
N ALA A 26 -1.75 3.88 -3.53
CA ALA A 26 -2.14 2.59 -2.96
C ALA A 26 -2.42 1.54 -4.06
N GLY A 27 -3.12 1.93 -5.14
CA GLY A 27 -3.36 1.07 -6.30
C GLY A 27 -2.08 0.59 -6.98
N ASP A 28 -1.14 1.50 -7.23
CA ASP A 28 0.16 1.18 -7.83
C ASP A 28 0.98 0.25 -6.92
N ALA A 29 0.98 0.52 -5.61
CA ALA A 29 1.61 -0.38 -4.64
C ALA A 29 1.01 -1.80 -4.68
N ARG A 30 -0.32 -1.91 -4.79
CA ARG A 30 -0.99 -3.22 -4.89
C ARG A 30 -0.56 -3.98 -6.14
N ASN A 31 -0.46 -3.32 -7.29
CA ASN A 31 0.01 -3.95 -8.52
C ASN A 31 1.44 -4.49 -8.36
N LEU A 32 2.34 -3.67 -7.80
CA LEU A 32 3.72 -4.06 -7.52
C LEU A 32 3.83 -5.22 -6.49
N ILE A 33 2.94 -5.27 -5.50
CA ILE A 33 2.85 -6.41 -4.56
C ILE A 33 2.44 -7.69 -5.29
N MET A 34 1.47 -7.62 -6.20
CA MET A 34 1.04 -8.78 -6.98
C MET A 34 2.16 -9.27 -7.91
N GLU A 35 2.84 -8.35 -8.61
CA GLU A 35 4.03 -8.68 -9.42
C GLU A 35 5.13 -9.36 -8.57
N ALA A 36 5.35 -8.90 -7.34
CA ALA A 36 6.31 -9.54 -6.45
C ALA A 36 5.92 -10.98 -6.08
N LEU A 37 4.63 -11.23 -5.86
CA LEU A 37 4.12 -12.56 -5.56
C LEU A 37 4.23 -13.49 -6.77
N ASP A 38 3.96 -12.98 -7.97
CA ASP A 38 4.14 -13.73 -9.23
C ASP A 38 5.61 -14.11 -9.45
N HIS A 39 6.54 -13.18 -9.28
CA HIS A 39 7.98 -13.47 -9.34
C HIS A 39 8.40 -14.52 -8.31
N ALA A 40 7.88 -14.45 -7.08
CA ALA A 40 8.21 -15.44 -6.07
C ALA A 40 7.66 -16.83 -6.40
N ALA A 41 6.49 -16.93 -7.03
CA ALA A 41 5.93 -18.19 -7.49
C ALA A 41 6.80 -18.86 -8.58
N GLU A 42 7.56 -18.07 -9.34
CA GLU A 42 8.54 -18.54 -10.33
C GLU A 42 9.94 -18.79 -9.73
N GLY A 43 10.12 -18.64 -8.41
CA GLY A 43 11.43 -18.76 -7.75
C GLY A 43 12.36 -17.56 -7.97
N LEU A 44 11.87 -16.47 -8.56
CA LEU A 44 12.63 -15.26 -8.88
C LEU A 44 12.65 -14.30 -7.67
N TYR A 45 13.18 -14.77 -6.55
CA TYR A 45 13.01 -14.08 -5.27
C TYR A 45 13.69 -12.72 -5.15
N ASP A 46 14.75 -12.46 -5.91
CA ASP A 46 15.43 -11.16 -5.87
C ASP A 46 14.62 -10.10 -6.64
N GLN A 47 14.00 -10.49 -7.76
CA GLN A 47 13.05 -9.63 -8.46
C GLN A 47 11.81 -9.35 -7.62
N ALA A 48 11.31 -10.37 -6.91
CA ALA A 48 10.21 -10.20 -5.96
C ALA A 48 10.56 -9.17 -4.86
N GLU A 49 11.76 -9.23 -4.29
CA GLU A 49 12.20 -8.27 -3.26
C GLU A 49 12.33 -6.85 -3.82
N ASP A 50 12.81 -6.68 -5.06
CA ASP A 50 12.90 -5.37 -5.71
C ASP A 50 11.50 -4.75 -5.93
N LYS A 51 10.54 -5.54 -6.41
CA LYS A 51 9.14 -5.10 -6.53
C LYS A 51 8.52 -4.73 -5.19
N LEU A 52 8.82 -5.47 -4.12
CA LEU A 52 8.37 -5.09 -2.77
C LEU A 52 9.01 -3.79 -2.24
N LYS A 53 10.21 -3.42 -2.70
CA LYS A 53 10.81 -2.11 -2.37
C LYS A 53 10.08 -0.99 -3.08
N GLU A 54 9.80 -1.15 -4.38
CA GLU A 54 9.02 -0.19 -5.16
C GLU A 54 7.63 0.00 -4.56
N ALA A 55 6.91 -1.10 -4.27
CA ALA A 55 5.59 -1.05 -3.64
C ALA A 55 5.61 -0.36 -2.27
N ARG A 56 6.71 -0.50 -1.51
CA ARG A 56 6.86 0.16 -0.20
C ARG A 56 6.98 1.68 -0.37
N GLU A 57 7.64 2.15 -1.43
CA GLU A 57 7.76 3.58 -1.69
C GLU A 57 6.40 4.17 -2.08
N GLU A 58 5.63 3.51 -2.94
CA GLU A 58 4.27 3.93 -3.28
C GLU A 58 3.35 3.98 -2.04
N LEU A 59 3.38 2.94 -1.19
CA LEU A 59 2.64 2.95 0.08
C LEU A 59 3.09 4.09 1.00
N ARG A 60 4.38 4.44 1.00
CA ARG A 60 4.91 5.54 1.80
C ARG A 60 4.30 6.87 1.35
N GLN A 61 4.17 7.10 0.05
CA GLN A 61 3.53 8.31 -0.48
C GLN A 61 2.05 8.37 -0.07
N ALA A 62 1.30 7.28 -0.26
CA ALA A 62 -0.10 7.20 0.18
C ALA A 62 -0.25 7.48 1.69
N HIS A 63 0.65 6.93 2.51
CA HIS A 63 0.65 7.14 3.95
C HIS A 63 0.98 8.57 4.37
N ILE A 64 1.84 9.29 3.63
CA ILE A 64 2.12 10.70 3.92
C ILE A 64 0.83 11.51 3.82
N PHE A 65 0.10 11.39 2.71
CA PHE A 65 -1.17 12.08 2.50
C PHE A 65 -2.22 11.72 3.57
N GLN A 66 -2.33 10.44 3.92
CA GLN A 66 -3.21 9.99 5.00
C GLN A 66 -2.81 10.61 6.34
N THR A 67 -1.53 10.58 6.68
CA THR A 67 -0.99 11.04 7.97
C THR A 67 -1.15 12.54 8.13
N GLU A 68 -0.92 13.33 7.07
CA GLU A 68 -1.10 14.79 7.10
C GLU A 68 -2.52 15.18 7.49
N VAL A 69 -3.54 14.50 6.93
CA VAL A 69 -4.95 14.79 7.26
C VAL A 69 -5.27 14.37 8.69
N VAL A 70 -4.87 13.17 9.11
CA VAL A 70 -5.12 12.67 10.47
C VAL A 70 -4.43 13.55 11.52
N GLN A 71 -3.19 13.97 11.26
CA GLN A 71 -2.45 14.88 12.14
C GLN A 71 -3.11 16.25 12.22
N SER A 72 -3.56 16.80 11.07
CA SER A 72 -4.26 18.08 11.06
C SER A 72 -5.58 18.01 11.82
N GLU A 73 -6.32 16.91 11.71
CA GLU A 73 -7.57 16.69 12.46
C GLU A 73 -7.31 16.60 13.96
N ALA A 74 -6.31 15.83 14.37
CA ALA A 74 -5.87 15.73 15.76
C ALA A 74 -5.37 17.07 16.34
N GLY A 75 -4.82 17.94 15.48
CA GLY A 75 -4.43 19.32 15.82
C GLY A 75 -5.60 20.30 15.96
N GLY A 76 -6.85 19.84 15.77
CA GLY A 76 -8.06 20.63 15.96
C GLY A 76 -8.69 21.18 14.67
N LYS A 77 -8.15 20.86 13.50
CA LYS A 77 -8.81 21.19 12.23
C LYS A 77 -10.04 20.30 12.07
N LYS A 78 -11.21 20.91 11.84
CA LYS A 78 -12.42 20.16 11.55
C LYS A 78 -12.49 19.87 10.06
N TYR A 79 -12.80 18.62 9.73
CA TYR A 79 -13.09 18.20 8.38
C TYR A 79 -14.55 17.73 8.28
N GLU A 80 -15.18 18.00 7.14
CA GLU A 80 -16.46 17.36 6.85
C GLU A 80 -16.27 15.89 6.50
N TYR A 81 -17.29 15.09 6.78
CA TYR A 81 -17.30 13.70 6.39
C TYR A 81 -17.20 13.57 4.86
N SER A 82 -16.27 12.72 4.41
CA SER A 82 -16.08 12.40 3.00
C SER A 82 -16.01 10.90 2.82
N LEU A 83 -17.03 10.32 2.17
CA LEU A 83 -17.06 8.88 1.85
C LEU A 83 -15.84 8.46 1.02
N LEU A 84 -15.41 9.30 0.08
CA LEU A 84 -14.25 9.03 -0.77
C LEU A 84 -12.95 8.98 0.05
N PHE A 85 -12.77 9.90 1.01
CA PHE A 85 -11.60 9.89 1.87
C PHE A 85 -11.59 8.71 2.83
N THR A 86 -12.74 8.35 3.40
CA THR A 86 -12.90 7.11 4.20
C THR A 86 -12.50 5.88 3.37
N HIS A 87 -13.00 5.77 2.14
CA HIS A 87 -12.64 4.68 1.24
C HIS A 87 -11.13 4.66 0.90
N ALA A 88 -10.52 5.83 0.71
CA ALA A 88 -9.09 5.94 0.47
C ALA A 88 -8.26 5.45 1.68
N GLN A 89 -8.67 5.79 2.90
CA GLN A 89 -8.06 5.29 4.14
C GLN A 89 -8.17 3.77 4.27
N ASP A 90 -9.36 3.21 4.04
CA ASP A 90 -9.57 1.76 4.07
C ASP A 90 -8.68 1.05 3.03
N THR A 91 -8.59 1.63 1.84
CA THR A 91 -7.77 1.11 0.73
C THR A 91 -6.29 1.05 1.10
N VAL A 92 -5.70 2.16 1.56
CA VAL A 92 -4.27 2.18 1.92
C VAL A 92 -3.95 1.24 3.09
N MET A 93 -4.79 1.19 4.12
CA MET A 93 -4.56 0.30 5.27
C MET A 93 -4.69 -1.18 4.90
N THR A 94 -5.61 -1.51 3.98
CA THR A 94 -5.73 -2.87 3.45
C THR A 94 -4.47 -3.27 2.69
N ILE A 95 -3.95 -2.40 1.82
CA ILE A 95 -2.75 -2.70 1.03
C ILE A 95 -1.49 -2.75 1.89
N CYS A 96 -1.43 -1.97 2.97
CA CYS A 96 -0.37 -2.10 3.96
C CYS A 96 -0.37 -3.48 4.63
N THR A 97 -1.55 -4.03 4.89
CA THR A 97 -1.70 -5.40 5.39
C THR A 97 -1.27 -6.41 4.32
N GLU A 98 -1.69 -6.24 3.07
CA GLU A 98 -1.26 -7.08 1.93
C GLU A 98 0.26 -7.10 1.77
N MET A 99 0.93 -5.94 1.82
CA MET A 99 2.39 -5.79 1.78
C MET A 99 3.08 -6.59 2.90
N ASN A 100 2.57 -6.51 4.12
CA ASN A 100 3.12 -7.22 5.27
C ASN A 100 2.95 -8.74 5.13
N LEU A 101 1.82 -9.19 4.57
CA LEU A 101 1.57 -10.59 4.28
C LEU A 101 2.45 -11.10 3.14
N ALA A 102 2.55 -10.35 2.03
CA ALA A 102 3.36 -10.71 0.87
C ALA A 102 4.82 -10.94 1.25
N LYS A 103 5.41 -10.04 2.07
CA LYS A 103 6.76 -10.23 2.64
C LYS A 103 6.93 -11.54 3.38
N LYS A 104 5.95 -11.90 4.23
CA LYS A 104 5.99 -13.15 4.98
C LYS A 104 5.83 -14.35 4.06
N ILE A 105 4.92 -14.29 3.08
CA ILE A 105 4.67 -15.34 2.10
C ILE A 105 5.92 -15.62 1.28
N ILE A 106 6.55 -14.60 0.72
CA ILE A 106 7.77 -14.73 -0.09
C ILE A 106 8.92 -15.31 0.75
N SER A 107 9.07 -14.84 1.99
CA SER A 107 10.06 -15.39 2.93
C SER A 107 9.81 -16.87 3.25
N MET A 108 8.55 -17.28 3.42
CA MET A 108 8.19 -18.68 3.64
C MET A 108 8.46 -19.52 2.39
N TYR A 109 8.10 -19.02 1.21
CA TYR A 109 8.29 -19.72 -0.07
C TYR A 109 9.78 -20.00 -0.33
N ARG A 110 10.63 -18.97 -0.20
CA ARG A 110 12.10 -19.10 -0.32
C ARG A 110 12.68 -20.16 0.63
N LYS A 111 12.22 -20.17 1.89
CA LYS A 111 12.67 -21.18 2.88
C LYS A 111 12.19 -22.60 2.58
N LEU A 112 11.01 -22.75 1.98
CA LEU A 112 10.49 -24.05 1.58
C LEU A 112 11.30 -24.59 0.40
N ASP A 113 11.57 -23.76 -0.58
CA ASP A 113 12.39 -24.07 -1.75
C ASP A 113 13.80 -24.50 -1.34
N ASP A 114 14.49 -23.71 -0.50
CA ASP A 114 15.80 -24.05 0.07
C ASP A 114 15.83 -25.42 0.79
N ARG A 115 14.72 -25.80 1.43
CA ARG A 115 14.60 -27.09 2.13
C ARG A 115 14.35 -28.23 1.17
N ILE A 116 13.57 -28.00 0.11
CA ILE A 116 13.29 -28.99 -0.93
C ILE A 116 14.57 -29.30 -1.69
N SER A 117 15.32 -28.28 -2.15
CA SER A 117 16.59 -28.49 -2.85
C SER A 117 17.59 -29.30 -2.02
N LYS A 118 17.72 -29.01 -0.71
CA LYS A 118 18.57 -29.79 0.20
C LYS A 118 18.13 -31.24 0.41
N LEU A 119 16.85 -31.54 0.22
CA LEU A 119 16.33 -32.90 0.29
C LEU A 119 16.58 -33.65 -1.02
N GLU A 120 16.41 -32.98 -2.16
CA GLU A 120 16.68 -33.51 -3.49
C GLU A 120 18.16 -33.88 -3.64
N GLU A 121 19.08 -33.00 -3.24
CA GLU A 121 20.54 -33.28 -3.22
C GLU A 121 20.91 -34.52 -2.39
N LYS A 122 20.17 -34.80 -1.31
CA LYS A 122 20.42 -35.97 -0.45
C LYS A 122 19.82 -37.26 -0.99
N ALA A 123 18.81 -37.17 -1.86
CA ALA A 123 18.17 -38.33 -2.47
C ALA A 123 18.95 -38.85 -3.69
N GLU A 124 19.81 -38.01 -4.28
CA GLU A 124 20.68 -38.36 -5.40
C GLU A 124 22.03 -38.99 -4.98
N VAL A 125 22.30 -39.11 -3.67
CA VAL A 125 23.51 -39.73 -3.08
C VAL A 125 23.15 -41.05 -2.40
#